data_AF-A0A3B8Z0Z3-F1
#
_entry.id   AF-A0A3B8Z0Z3-F1
#
_cell.length_a   1.000
_cell.length_b   1.000
_cell.length_c   1.000
_cell.angle_alpha   90.00
_cell.angle_beta   90.00
_cell.angle_gamma   90.00
#
_symmetry.space_group_name_H-M   'P 1'
#
loop_
_entity.id
_entity.type
_entity.pdbx_description
1 polymer ?
#
loop_
_entity_poly.entity_id
_entity_poly.type
_entity_poly.pdbx_seq_one_letter_code
_entity_poly.pdbx_strand_id
1 'polypeptide(L)'
;MADGYRLRFLTVAIVSCLALSCDDMGAPPRDNGDASFVRQAVPKVLGRRLRSHDELRFYTEYADRAGRAAMLDLLFRHPSNREEYVRHWAEMFMEYMRVGRSAGGPKSLKACYPEPEEDFSADIVASRSELASLVHRTEATFDPYLGAAYRPTLTQVLQSSIVGDNLAPFMRAHLFAMWSRPVGGAEVTEANRQRDLSDTFHRTYLSRSMDCLGCHNSATSVTGAGSSWNRHFPIPGHFEKAIYGGHTGPLAPGTSAPFPESVWWTFRTGLPAGSDACEGSLSAGTTV
;
A
#
# COMPACT_ATOMS: atom_id res chain seq x y z
N MET A 1 28.60 6.23 -75.93
CA MET A 1 29.07 5.03 -75.20
C MET A 1 29.64 5.49 -73.88
N ALA A 2 28.84 5.48 -72.81
CA ALA A 2 29.23 5.40 -71.41
C ALA A 2 27.99 5.66 -70.54
N ASP A 3 27.85 4.85 -69.49
CA ASP A 3 27.16 5.14 -68.23
C ASP A 3 25.63 5.27 -68.21
N GLY A 4 24.96 4.12 -68.10
CA GLY A 4 23.51 4.05 -67.81
C GLY A 4 23.03 2.87 -66.97
N TYR A 5 23.90 2.04 -66.37
CA TYR A 5 23.47 0.74 -65.79
C TYR A 5 24.06 0.39 -64.41
N ARG A 6 24.39 1.36 -63.55
CA ARG A 6 24.94 1.07 -62.20
C ARG A 6 24.05 1.45 -61.00
N LEU A 7 22.78 1.82 -61.20
CA LEU A 7 21.92 2.30 -60.11
C LEU A 7 20.71 1.41 -59.76
N ARG A 8 20.67 0.15 -60.20
CA ARG A 8 19.53 -0.75 -59.91
C ARG A 8 19.87 -2.02 -59.11
N PHE A 9 21.14 -2.29 -58.85
CA PHE A 9 21.55 -3.46 -58.04
C PHE A 9 21.75 -3.15 -56.54
N LEU A 10 21.86 -1.87 -56.15
CA LEU A 10 22.08 -1.51 -54.75
C LEU A 10 20.78 -1.45 -53.92
N THR A 11 19.63 -1.19 -54.56
CA THR A 11 18.35 -1.00 -53.86
C THR A 11 17.69 -2.32 -53.44
N VAL A 12 17.97 -3.42 -54.14
CA VAL A 12 17.43 -4.75 -53.79
C VAL A 12 18.19 -5.36 -52.59
N ALA A 13 19.48 -5.06 -52.43
CA ALA A 13 20.27 -5.58 -51.31
C ALA A 13 19.91 -4.96 -49.95
N ILE A 14 19.49 -3.69 -49.92
CA ILE A 14 19.16 -2.98 -48.66
C ILE A 14 17.76 -3.37 -48.13
N VAL A 15 16.81 -3.71 -49.02
CA VAL A 15 15.47 -4.17 -48.59
C VAL A 15 15.51 -5.62 -48.08
N SER A 16 16.39 -6.48 -48.63
CA SER A 16 16.56 -7.85 -48.12
C SER A 16 17.30 -7.93 -46.78
N CYS A 17 18.16 -6.96 -46.44
CA CYS A 17 18.82 -6.93 -45.13
C CYS A 17 17.91 -6.42 -43.99
N LEU A 18 16.84 -5.68 -44.29
CA LEU A 18 15.87 -5.23 -43.27
C LEU A 18 14.80 -6.28 -42.95
N ALA A 19 14.63 -7.30 -43.79
CA ALA A 19 13.70 -8.42 -43.53
C ALA A 19 14.32 -9.56 -42.70
N LEU A 20 15.64 -9.52 -42.46
CA LEU A 20 16.39 -10.55 -41.71
C LEU A 20 16.86 -10.06 -40.32
N SER A 21 16.42 -8.87 -39.87
CA SER A 21 16.70 -8.37 -38.51
C SER A 21 15.46 -8.42 -37.59
N CYS A 22 14.45 -9.21 -37.97
CA CYS A 22 13.40 -9.65 -37.04
C CYS A 22 13.78 -10.96 -36.32
N ASP A 23 15.05 -11.35 -36.37
CA ASP A 23 15.57 -12.42 -35.51
C ASP A 23 15.66 -11.90 -34.07
N ASP A 24 14.72 -12.41 -33.27
CA ASP A 24 14.86 -12.62 -31.84
C ASP A 24 14.75 -11.38 -30.94
N MET A 25 13.63 -10.65 -31.06
CA MET A 25 12.94 -10.18 -29.85
C MET A 25 12.52 -11.43 -29.07
N GLY A 26 13.49 -11.96 -28.30
CA GLY A 26 13.49 -13.26 -27.63
C GLY A 26 12.11 -13.85 -27.47
N ALA A 27 11.86 -15.01 -28.11
CA ALA A 27 10.63 -15.78 -27.89
C ALA A 27 10.26 -15.67 -26.41
N PRO A 28 9.04 -15.20 -26.08
CA PRO A 28 8.69 -14.90 -24.69
C PRO A 28 9.08 -16.11 -23.85
N PRO A 29 9.76 -15.89 -22.70
CA PRO A 29 10.28 -16.99 -21.89
C PRO A 29 9.21 -18.07 -21.77
N ARG A 30 9.55 -19.33 -22.06
CA ARG A 30 8.60 -20.44 -21.91
C ARG A 30 8.07 -20.43 -20.48
N ASP A 31 6.86 -19.93 -20.31
CA ASP A 31 6.24 -19.64 -19.01
C ASP A 31 5.54 -20.88 -18.40
N ASN A 32 5.78 -22.05 -19.00
CA ASN A 32 5.17 -23.34 -18.69
C ASN A 32 3.64 -23.38 -18.90
N GLY A 33 3.08 -22.45 -19.67
CA GLY A 33 1.68 -22.44 -20.08
C GLY A 33 0.69 -22.05 -18.98
N ASP A 34 -0.60 -22.07 -19.32
CA ASP A 34 -1.65 -21.49 -18.48
C ASP A 34 -1.88 -22.24 -17.16
N ALA A 35 -1.69 -23.57 -17.15
CA ALA A 35 -1.79 -24.34 -15.91
C ALA A 35 -0.72 -23.92 -14.88
N SER A 36 0.50 -23.62 -15.33
CA SER A 36 1.57 -23.09 -14.48
C SER A 36 1.23 -21.67 -14.00
N PHE A 37 0.72 -20.83 -14.91
CA PHE A 37 0.27 -19.49 -14.58
C PHE A 37 -0.82 -19.50 -13.49
N VAL A 38 -1.87 -20.29 -13.65
CA VAL A 38 -2.98 -20.44 -12.68
C VAL A 38 -2.47 -20.88 -11.31
N ARG A 39 -1.57 -21.87 -11.26
CA ARG A 39 -0.97 -22.36 -10.00
C ARG A 39 -0.19 -21.29 -9.24
N GLN A 40 0.32 -20.28 -9.93
CA GLN A 40 1.02 -19.15 -9.33
C GLN A 40 0.07 -17.98 -9.02
N ALA A 41 -0.87 -17.69 -9.92
CA ALA A 41 -1.79 -16.56 -9.82
C ALA A 41 -2.76 -16.73 -8.66
N VAL A 42 -3.39 -17.90 -8.51
CA VAL A 42 -4.42 -18.11 -7.46
C VAL A 42 -3.87 -17.89 -6.05
N PRO A 43 -2.71 -18.47 -5.64
CA PRO A 43 -2.13 -18.17 -4.33
C PRO A 43 -1.70 -16.71 -4.16
N LYS A 44 -1.24 -16.06 -5.22
CA LYS A 44 -0.81 -14.66 -5.16
C LYS A 44 -1.99 -13.69 -5.08
N VAL A 45 -3.11 -13.98 -5.72
CA VAL A 45 -4.28 -13.10 -5.77
C VAL A 45 -5.22 -13.40 -4.62
N LEU A 46 -5.63 -14.67 -4.43
CA LEU A 46 -6.61 -15.07 -3.41
C LEU A 46 -5.99 -15.51 -2.09
N GLY A 47 -4.67 -15.62 -2.00
CA GLY A 47 -3.99 -16.00 -0.76
C GLY A 47 -4.13 -17.46 -0.36
N ARG A 48 -4.63 -18.30 -1.26
CA ARG A 48 -4.90 -19.72 -0.99
C ARG A 48 -4.44 -20.61 -2.14
N ARG A 49 -4.27 -21.90 -1.83
CA ARG A 49 -4.07 -22.90 -2.87
C ARG A 49 -5.37 -23.17 -3.63
N LEU A 50 -5.23 -23.72 -4.83
CA LEU A 50 -6.34 -24.34 -5.55
C LEU A 50 -6.92 -25.48 -4.70
N ARG A 51 -8.24 -25.53 -4.59
CA ARG A 51 -9.02 -26.48 -3.77
C ARG A 51 -9.08 -27.85 -4.40
N SER A 52 -9.07 -27.92 -5.74
CA SER A 52 -9.21 -29.16 -6.48
C SER A 52 -8.56 -29.09 -7.86
N HIS A 53 -8.42 -30.26 -8.49
CA HIS A 53 -8.03 -30.35 -9.89
C HIS A 53 -9.06 -29.69 -10.83
N ASP A 54 -10.34 -29.74 -10.48
CA ASP A 54 -11.40 -29.09 -11.28
C ASP A 54 -11.30 -27.57 -11.26
N GLU A 55 -10.94 -26.98 -10.13
CA GLU A 55 -10.68 -25.53 -10.06
C GLU A 55 -9.47 -25.14 -10.93
N LEU A 56 -8.39 -25.93 -10.90
CA LEU A 56 -7.24 -25.71 -11.78
C LEU A 56 -7.65 -25.78 -13.26
N ARG A 57 -8.39 -26.83 -13.63
CA ARG A 57 -8.87 -27.03 -15.00
C ARG A 57 -9.75 -25.86 -15.44
N PHE A 58 -10.71 -25.45 -14.62
CA PHE A 58 -11.61 -24.34 -14.90
C PHE A 58 -10.84 -23.06 -15.22
N TYR A 59 -9.93 -22.62 -14.35
CA TYR A 59 -9.17 -21.39 -14.59
C TYR A 59 -8.18 -21.50 -15.75
N THR A 60 -7.64 -22.70 -16.01
CA THR A 60 -6.75 -22.93 -17.16
C THR A 60 -7.53 -22.82 -18.46
N GLU A 61 -8.69 -23.47 -18.57
CA GLU A 61 -9.56 -23.38 -19.75
C GLU A 61 -10.10 -21.97 -19.94
N TYR A 62 -10.41 -21.25 -18.86
CA TYR A 62 -10.83 -19.85 -18.93
C TYR A 62 -9.69 -18.96 -19.43
N ALA A 63 -8.46 -19.13 -18.94
CA ALA A 63 -7.29 -18.40 -19.40
C ALA A 63 -6.95 -18.68 -20.87
N ASP A 64 -7.07 -19.93 -21.31
CA ASP A 64 -6.87 -20.33 -22.71
C ASP A 64 -7.89 -19.67 -23.65
N ARG A 65 -9.16 -19.62 -23.24
CA ARG A 65 -10.25 -19.06 -24.07
C ARG A 65 -10.37 -17.53 -24.03
N ALA A 66 -10.23 -16.94 -22.85
CA ALA A 66 -10.50 -15.52 -22.61
C ALA A 66 -9.21 -14.69 -22.37
N GLY A 67 -8.07 -15.35 -22.27
CA GLY A 67 -6.78 -14.74 -21.95
C GLY A 67 -6.55 -14.61 -20.44
N ARG A 68 -5.26 -14.53 -20.07
CA ARG A 68 -4.82 -14.42 -18.67
C ARG A 68 -5.32 -13.16 -17.96
N ALA A 69 -5.43 -12.04 -18.68
CA ALA A 69 -5.96 -10.80 -18.11
C ALA A 69 -7.42 -10.93 -17.68
N ALA A 70 -8.26 -11.57 -18.51
CA ALA A 70 -9.65 -11.86 -18.15
C ALA A 70 -9.74 -12.83 -16.97
N MET A 71 -8.87 -13.84 -16.91
CA MET A 71 -8.81 -14.75 -15.77
C MET A 71 -8.43 -14.02 -14.47
N LEU A 72 -7.46 -13.11 -14.52
CA LEU A 72 -7.13 -12.26 -13.36
C LEU A 72 -8.32 -11.39 -12.96
N ASP A 73 -9.01 -10.76 -13.91
CA ASP A 73 -10.21 -9.98 -13.65
C ASP A 73 -11.29 -10.81 -12.95
N LEU A 74 -11.48 -12.07 -13.37
CA LEU A 74 -12.37 -13.03 -12.71
C LEU A 74 -11.92 -13.34 -11.27
N LEU A 75 -10.62 -13.46 -10.99
CA LEU A 75 -10.11 -13.64 -9.63
C LEU A 75 -10.35 -12.40 -8.76
N PHE A 76 -10.25 -11.19 -9.30
CA PHE A 76 -10.44 -9.95 -8.53
C PHE A 76 -11.92 -9.59 -8.32
N ARG A 77 -12.75 -9.77 -9.35
CA ARG A 77 -14.10 -9.16 -9.42
C ARG A 77 -15.25 -10.14 -9.20
N HIS A 78 -15.06 -11.43 -9.45
CA HIS A 78 -16.16 -12.39 -9.29
C HIS A 78 -16.63 -12.39 -7.81
N PRO A 79 -17.93 -12.28 -7.51
CA PRO A 79 -18.41 -12.09 -6.13
C PRO A 79 -17.84 -13.10 -5.12
N SER A 80 -17.80 -14.40 -5.49
CA SER A 80 -17.24 -15.45 -4.63
C SER A 80 -15.75 -15.30 -4.36
N ASN A 81 -14.99 -14.75 -5.31
CA ASN A 81 -13.55 -14.56 -5.18
C ASN A 81 -13.22 -13.21 -4.52
N ARG A 82 -14.06 -12.20 -4.74
CA ARG A 82 -13.87 -10.84 -4.22
C ARG A 82 -13.87 -10.82 -2.70
N GLU A 83 -14.75 -11.57 -2.05
CA GLU A 83 -14.79 -11.67 -0.59
C GLU A 83 -13.52 -12.33 -0.03
N GLU A 84 -13.05 -13.40 -0.68
CA GLU A 84 -11.80 -14.09 -0.32
C GLU A 84 -10.59 -13.17 -0.53
N TYR A 85 -10.53 -12.48 -1.67
CA TYR A 85 -9.52 -11.48 -2.00
C TYR A 85 -9.45 -10.39 -0.93
N VAL A 86 -10.58 -9.71 -0.65
CA VAL A 86 -10.65 -8.60 0.31
C VAL A 86 -10.23 -9.05 1.70
N ARG A 87 -10.72 -10.21 2.16
CA ARG A 87 -10.37 -10.76 3.48
C ARG A 87 -8.88 -11.10 3.57
N HIS A 88 -8.36 -11.86 2.60
CA HIS A 88 -6.95 -12.24 2.59
C HIS A 88 -6.02 -11.02 2.61
N TRP A 89 -6.25 -10.07 1.71
CA TRP A 89 -5.41 -8.89 1.63
C TRP A 89 -5.59 -7.99 2.84
N ALA A 90 -6.79 -7.82 3.38
CA ALA A 90 -6.97 -7.06 4.62
C ALA A 90 -6.17 -7.68 5.78
N GLU A 91 -6.21 -9.00 5.95
CA GLU A 91 -5.43 -9.69 6.98
C GLU A 91 -3.92 -9.47 6.79
N MET A 92 -3.42 -9.72 5.57
CA MET A 92 -2.02 -9.52 5.21
C MET A 92 -1.56 -8.07 5.43
N PHE A 93 -2.35 -7.08 5.02
CA PHE A 93 -2.03 -5.67 5.20
C PHE A 93 -2.04 -5.27 6.67
N MET A 94 -3.00 -5.74 7.48
CA MET A 94 -3.00 -5.45 8.92
C MET A 94 -1.75 -6.01 9.63
N GLU A 95 -1.29 -7.20 9.23
CA GLU A 95 -0.03 -7.78 9.73
C GLU A 95 1.20 -6.99 9.28
N TYR A 96 1.26 -6.65 8.00
CA TYR A 96 2.36 -5.87 7.43
C TYR A 96 2.48 -4.50 8.09
N MET A 97 1.34 -3.85 8.33
CA MET A 97 1.26 -2.55 9.01
C MET A 97 1.49 -2.64 10.52
N ARG A 98 1.68 -3.85 11.07
CA ARG A 98 1.93 -4.10 12.50
C ARG A 98 0.87 -3.44 13.39
N VAL A 99 -0.38 -3.39 12.91
CA VAL A 99 -1.48 -2.88 13.72
C VAL A 99 -1.65 -3.83 14.91
N GLY A 100 -1.49 -3.30 16.13
CA GLY A 100 -1.60 -4.10 17.33
C GLY A 100 -2.95 -4.83 17.40
N ARG A 101 -2.93 -6.16 17.35
CA ARG A 101 -4.12 -7.01 17.46
C ARG A 101 -4.63 -7.15 18.89
N SER A 102 -3.85 -6.74 19.89
CA SER A 102 -4.14 -6.98 21.30
C SER A 102 -4.22 -5.72 22.15
N ALA A 103 -5.14 -5.77 23.10
CA ALA A 103 -5.58 -4.70 23.97
C ALA A 103 -4.57 -4.09 24.93
N GLY A 104 -3.55 -4.83 25.30
CA GLY A 104 -2.83 -4.58 26.55
C GLY A 104 -1.55 -3.78 26.42
N GLY A 105 -1.15 -3.41 25.21
CA GLY A 105 0.13 -2.73 24.98
C GLY A 105 0.05 -1.22 25.24
N PRO A 106 1.14 -0.58 25.69
CA PRO A 106 1.23 0.89 25.79
C PRO A 106 1.11 1.61 24.45
N LYS A 107 1.13 0.86 23.32
CA LYS A 107 0.89 1.35 21.95
C LYS A 107 -0.45 0.90 21.37
N SER A 108 -1.38 0.46 22.22
CA SER A 108 -2.71 0.05 21.77
C SER A 108 -3.47 1.26 21.21
N LEU A 109 -4.08 1.10 20.04
CA LEU A 109 -4.85 2.15 19.36
C LEU A 109 -6.36 2.02 19.55
N LYS A 110 -6.79 1.20 20.51
CA LYS A 110 -8.20 0.90 20.83
C LYS A 110 -9.10 2.09 21.11
N ALA A 111 -8.54 3.14 21.70
CA ALA A 111 -9.30 4.36 21.93
C ALA A 111 -9.76 4.95 20.58
N CYS A 112 -8.93 4.86 19.54
CA CYS A 112 -9.14 5.51 18.25
C CYS A 112 -10.12 4.74 17.35
N TYR A 113 -10.10 3.42 17.41
CA TYR A 113 -11.03 2.56 16.68
C TYR A 113 -11.32 1.30 17.49
N PRO A 114 -12.56 0.78 17.42
CA PRO A 114 -12.91 -0.44 18.13
C PRO A 114 -12.11 -1.62 17.61
N GLU A 115 -11.92 -2.61 18.47
CA GLU A 115 -11.45 -3.92 18.03
C GLU A 115 -12.50 -4.59 17.15
N PRO A 116 -12.08 -5.56 16.32
CA PRO A 116 -13.02 -6.49 15.73
C PRO A 116 -13.70 -7.26 16.87
N GLU A 117 -14.89 -6.81 17.30
CA GLU A 117 -15.78 -7.70 18.03
C GLU A 117 -16.24 -8.80 17.06
N GLU A 118 -16.35 -10.02 17.56
CA GLU A 118 -16.63 -11.23 16.75
C GLU A 118 -18.00 -11.20 16.07
N ASP A 119 -18.87 -10.23 16.39
CA ASP A 119 -20.30 -10.29 16.08
C ASP A 119 -20.83 -9.07 15.30
N PHE A 120 -20.05 -8.56 14.34
CA PHE A 120 -20.58 -7.57 13.39
C PHE A 120 -21.19 -8.24 12.15
N SER A 121 -22.52 -8.11 12.02
CA SER A 121 -23.32 -8.72 10.96
C SER A 121 -22.82 -8.39 9.55
N ALA A 122 -22.86 -9.40 8.68
CA ALA A 122 -22.49 -9.31 7.27
C ALA A 122 -23.40 -8.38 6.43
N ASP A 123 -24.41 -7.74 7.02
CA ASP A 123 -25.33 -6.87 6.28
C ASP A 123 -24.75 -5.48 5.97
N ILE A 124 -23.68 -5.06 6.67
CA ILE A 124 -22.95 -3.81 6.37
C ILE A 124 -21.88 -4.03 5.29
N VAL A 125 -21.86 -5.20 4.65
CA VAL A 125 -20.97 -5.51 3.53
C VAL A 125 -21.34 -4.74 2.26
N ALA A 126 -22.61 -4.39 2.10
CA ALA A 126 -23.12 -3.69 0.92
C ALA A 126 -22.68 -2.21 0.83
N SER A 127 -22.32 -1.55 1.95
CA SER A 127 -21.81 -0.17 1.98
C SER A 127 -20.27 -0.09 2.04
N ARG A 128 -19.56 -1.22 1.85
CA ARG A 128 -18.11 -1.27 2.07
C ARG A 128 -17.37 -0.22 1.28
N SER A 129 -17.58 0.02 -0.02
CA SER A 129 -16.83 1.10 -0.71
C SER A 129 -17.13 2.53 -0.20
N GLU A 130 -18.32 2.74 0.37
CA GLU A 130 -18.74 4.05 0.87
C GLU A 130 -18.02 4.44 2.15
N LEU A 131 -17.67 3.47 3.00
CA LEU A 131 -16.95 3.72 4.26
C LEU A 131 -15.60 4.42 4.03
N ALA A 132 -14.77 3.93 3.12
CA ALA A 132 -13.46 4.51 2.81
C ALA A 132 -13.63 5.88 2.17
N SER A 133 -14.63 6.04 1.29
CA SER A 133 -14.97 7.33 0.71
C SER A 133 -15.42 8.35 1.76
N LEU A 134 -16.17 7.90 2.77
CA LEU A 134 -16.57 8.70 3.91
C LEU A 134 -15.35 9.10 4.75
N VAL A 135 -14.56 8.14 5.21
CA VAL A 135 -13.30 8.39 5.96
C VAL A 135 -12.37 9.33 5.21
N HIS A 136 -12.31 9.25 3.88
CA HIS A 136 -11.49 10.13 3.06
C HIS A 136 -11.93 11.60 3.12
N ARG A 137 -13.24 11.84 3.06
CA ARG A 137 -13.83 13.19 2.95
C ARG A 137 -14.15 13.82 4.30
N THR A 138 -14.22 13.03 5.36
CA THR A 138 -14.54 13.52 6.70
C THR A 138 -13.29 14.03 7.41
N GLU A 139 -13.42 15.16 8.10
CA GLU A 139 -12.38 15.67 8.99
C GLU A 139 -12.23 14.77 10.22
N ALA A 140 -11.02 14.72 10.79
CA ALA A 140 -10.82 13.99 12.03
C ALA A 140 -11.47 14.79 13.18
N THR A 141 -12.63 14.33 13.66
CA THR A 141 -13.37 14.95 14.77
C THR A 141 -13.47 14.01 15.95
N PHE A 142 -13.70 14.59 17.13
CA PHE A 142 -13.92 13.85 18.38
C PHE A 142 -15.30 13.17 18.46
N ASP A 143 -16.27 13.65 17.66
CA ASP A 143 -17.63 13.11 17.62
C ASP A 143 -17.75 12.00 16.55
N PRO A 144 -18.26 10.80 16.88
CA PRO A 144 -18.55 9.78 15.88
C PRO A 144 -19.62 10.28 14.88
N TYR A 145 -19.18 10.71 13.71
CA TYR A 145 -19.99 11.16 12.57
C TYR A 145 -21.12 10.21 12.15
N LEU A 146 -21.05 8.93 12.52
CA LEU A 146 -22.02 7.89 12.17
C LEU A 146 -22.99 7.59 13.33
N GLY A 147 -23.04 8.49 14.32
CA GLY A 147 -23.72 8.31 15.59
C GLY A 147 -22.91 7.42 16.53
N ALA A 148 -23.17 7.53 17.84
CA ALA A 148 -22.50 6.71 18.86
C ALA A 148 -22.63 5.19 18.62
N ALA A 149 -23.60 4.77 17.81
CA ALA A 149 -23.88 3.37 17.49
C ALA A 149 -22.97 2.76 16.41
N TYR A 150 -22.31 3.56 15.56
CA TYR A 150 -21.48 3.01 14.48
C TYR A 150 -20.07 3.57 14.51
N ARG A 151 -19.14 2.75 14.99
CA ARG A 151 -17.70 3.01 15.00
C ARG A 151 -17.01 1.94 14.14
N PRO A 152 -16.53 2.25 12.92
CA PRO A 152 -15.89 1.26 12.07
C PRO A 152 -14.54 0.84 12.66
N THR A 153 -14.24 -0.45 12.61
CA THR A 153 -12.90 -0.97 12.94
C THR A 153 -11.91 -0.59 11.84
N LEU A 154 -10.62 -0.53 12.18
CA LEU A 154 -9.60 -0.24 11.16
C LEU A 154 -9.57 -1.31 10.05
N THR A 155 -9.85 -2.59 10.39
CA THR A 155 -10.00 -3.67 9.41
C THR A 155 -11.15 -3.41 8.44
N GLN A 156 -12.29 -2.88 8.90
CA GLN A 156 -13.42 -2.54 8.02
C GLN A 156 -13.06 -1.40 7.08
N VAL A 157 -12.37 -0.36 7.58
CA VAL A 157 -11.86 0.73 6.73
C VAL A 157 -10.87 0.21 5.70
N LEU A 158 -10.01 -0.76 6.04
CA LEU A 158 -9.10 -1.39 5.10
C LEU A 158 -9.83 -2.23 4.04
N GLN A 159 -10.76 -3.10 4.45
CA GLN A 159 -11.55 -3.90 3.52
C GLN A 159 -12.31 -3.01 2.54
N SER A 160 -12.93 -1.95 3.06
CA SER A 160 -13.56 -0.89 2.30
C SER A 160 -12.60 -0.21 1.30
N SER A 161 -11.40 0.13 1.76
CA SER A 161 -10.35 0.75 0.94
C SER A 161 -9.88 -0.17 -0.19
N ILE A 162 -9.76 -1.48 0.05
CA ILE A 162 -9.43 -2.49 -0.97
C ILE A 162 -10.56 -2.61 -2.00
N VAL A 163 -11.82 -2.65 -1.54
CA VAL A 163 -13.00 -2.70 -2.42
C VAL A 163 -13.08 -1.47 -3.34
N GLY A 164 -12.69 -0.30 -2.82
CA GLY A 164 -12.67 0.97 -3.55
C GLY A 164 -11.36 1.27 -4.30
N ASP A 165 -10.40 0.34 -4.33
CA ASP A 165 -9.08 0.50 -4.95
C ASP A 165 -8.35 1.79 -4.53
N ASN A 166 -8.47 2.14 -3.25
CA ASN A 166 -7.87 3.34 -2.68
C ASN A 166 -7.49 3.10 -1.22
N LEU A 167 -6.21 2.84 -0.96
CA LEU A 167 -5.68 2.62 0.40
C LEU A 167 -5.50 3.90 1.21
N ALA A 168 -5.60 5.09 0.61
CA ALA A 168 -5.38 6.36 1.30
C ALA A 168 -6.26 6.54 2.56
N PRO A 169 -7.55 6.16 2.59
CA PRO A 169 -8.40 6.33 3.76
C PRO A 169 -7.94 5.47 4.95
N PHE A 170 -7.59 4.21 4.70
CA PHE A 170 -6.99 3.34 5.71
C PHE A 170 -5.67 3.89 6.24
N MET A 171 -4.75 4.26 5.34
CA MET A 171 -3.43 4.81 5.71
C MET A 171 -3.59 6.08 6.55
N ARG A 172 -4.49 6.98 6.14
CA ARG A 172 -4.84 8.20 6.87
C ARG A 172 -5.38 7.86 8.26
N ALA A 173 -6.40 7.01 8.36
CA ALA A 173 -7.00 6.64 9.65
C ALA A 173 -5.98 6.03 10.61
N HIS A 174 -5.12 5.13 10.12
CA HIS A 174 -4.07 4.52 10.94
C HIS A 174 -3.01 5.53 11.38
N LEU A 175 -2.55 6.43 10.49
CA LEU A 175 -1.61 7.50 10.84
C LEU A 175 -2.17 8.45 11.90
N PHE A 176 -3.42 8.88 11.75
CA PHE A 176 -4.08 9.72 12.75
C PHE A 176 -4.17 9.02 14.12
N ALA A 177 -4.49 7.73 14.14
CA ALA A 177 -4.52 6.98 15.40
C ALA A 177 -3.14 6.88 16.06
N MET A 178 -2.08 6.56 15.29
CA MET A 178 -0.71 6.54 15.83
C MET A 178 -0.26 7.89 16.36
N TRP A 179 -0.62 8.97 15.65
CA TRP A 179 -0.31 10.33 16.08
C TRP A 179 -1.00 10.70 17.39
N SER A 180 -2.27 10.32 17.51
CA SER A 180 -3.13 10.68 18.64
C SER A 180 -2.80 9.94 19.92
N ARG A 181 -1.91 8.94 19.88
CA ARG A 181 -1.45 8.17 21.04
C ARG A 181 0.07 8.11 21.10
N PRO A 182 0.75 9.25 21.36
CA PRO A 182 2.19 9.23 21.56
C PRO A 182 2.54 8.40 22.80
N VAL A 183 3.79 7.94 22.87
CA VAL A 183 4.28 7.24 24.07
C VAL A 183 4.11 8.12 25.31
N GLY A 184 3.57 7.54 26.38
CA GLY A 184 3.38 8.19 27.68
C GLY A 184 4.31 7.61 28.77
N GLY A 185 4.41 8.30 29.90
CA GLY A 185 5.24 7.90 31.05
C GLY A 185 5.92 9.07 31.76
N ALA A 186 6.40 8.86 32.99
CA ALA A 186 6.94 9.90 33.87
C ALA A 186 8.20 10.63 33.32
N GLU A 187 8.91 10.04 32.37
CA GLU A 187 10.17 10.56 31.81
C GLU A 187 10.11 10.78 30.29
N VAL A 188 8.89 10.80 29.71
CA VAL A 188 8.75 10.93 28.25
C VAL A 188 8.76 12.41 27.86
N THR A 189 9.87 12.86 27.26
CA THR A 189 9.98 14.19 26.65
C THR A 189 9.27 14.24 25.30
N GLU A 190 8.90 15.45 24.85
CA GLU A 190 8.36 15.67 23.49
C GLU A 190 9.31 15.15 22.40
N ALA A 191 10.63 15.32 22.58
CA ALA A 191 11.62 14.79 21.66
C ALA A 191 11.58 13.26 21.57
N ASN A 192 11.33 12.57 22.69
CA ASN A 192 11.16 11.12 22.70
C ASN A 192 9.86 10.69 21.99
N ARG A 193 8.76 11.43 22.16
CA ARG A 193 7.49 11.15 21.47
C ARG A 193 7.64 11.27 19.95
N GLN A 194 8.25 12.36 19.50
CA GLN A 194 8.49 12.60 18.07
C GLN A 194 9.39 11.52 17.47
N ARG A 195 10.45 11.13 18.20
CA ARG A 195 11.34 10.04 17.77
C ARG A 195 10.60 8.69 17.69
N ASP A 196 9.82 8.32 18.70
CA ASP A 196 9.09 7.05 18.67
C ASP A 196 8.06 6.98 17.53
N LEU A 197 7.33 8.07 17.30
CA LEU A 197 6.41 8.19 16.18
C LEU A 197 7.15 8.10 14.85
N SER A 198 8.28 8.80 14.72
CA SER A 198 9.17 8.72 13.56
C SER A 198 9.59 7.28 13.29
N ASP A 199 10.19 6.62 14.27
CA ASP A 199 10.71 5.26 14.13
C ASP A 199 9.59 4.27 13.80
N THR A 200 8.41 4.46 14.38
CA THR A 200 7.22 3.65 14.09
C THR A 200 6.73 3.90 12.67
N PHE A 201 6.61 5.15 12.23
CA PHE A 201 6.22 5.49 10.86
C PHE A 201 7.18 4.87 9.83
N HIS A 202 8.49 5.08 9.99
CA HIS A 202 9.50 4.56 9.08
C HIS A 202 9.47 3.04 9.00
N ARG A 203 9.39 2.37 10.15
CA ARG A 203 9.33 0.90 10.22
C ARG A 203 8.05 0.33 9.64
N THR A 204 6.91 0.98 9.85
CA THR A 204 5.60 0.49 9.43
C THR A 204 5.30 0.77 7.96
N TYR A 205 5.57 2.00 7.49
CA TYR A 205 5.15 2.45 6.16
C TYR A 205 6.25 2.33 5.11
N LEU A 206 7.51 2.40 5.53
CA LEU A 206 8.66 2.40 4.62
C LEU A 206 9.53 1.16 4.76
N SER A 207 9.26 0.32 5.77
CA SER A 207 10.03 -0.88 6.10
C SER A 207 11.54 -0.63 6.19
N ARG A 208 11.95 0.56 6.64
CA ARG A 208 13.35 1.00 6.79
C ARG A 208 13.47 1.98 7.95
N SER A 209 14.67 2.18 8.51
CA SER A 209 14.94 3.28 9.45
C SER A 209 15.58 4.46 8.72
N MET A 210 15.66 5.60 9.41
CA MET A 210 16.38 6.77 8.90
C MET A 210 17.85 6.48 8.62
N ASP A 211 18.50 5.66 9.45
CA ASP A 211 19.89 5.26 9.28
C ASP A 211 20.12 4.50 7.97
N CYS A 212 19.10 3.78 7.48
CA CYS A 212 19.19 3.08 6.21
C CYS A 212 19.28 4.04 5.02
N LEU A 213 18.75 5.27 5.12
CA LEU A 213 18.69 6.21 3.99
C LEU A 213 20.06 6.69 3.53
N GLY A 214 21.11 6.54 4.34
CA GLY A 214 22.49 6.80 3.91
C GLY A 214 22.90 5.97 2.69
N CYS A 215 22.41 4.73 2.60
CA CYS A 215 22.71 3.80 1.51
C CYS A 215 21.47 3.42 0.67
N HIS A 216 20.29 3.43 1.28
CA HIS A 216 19.04 2.91 0.73
C HIS A 216 17.99 4.00 0.42
N ASN A 217 18.33 4.89 -0.52
CA ASN A 217 17.45 5.96 -1.00
C ASN A 217 17.29 5.94 -2.53
N SER A 218 16.28 6.64 -3.03
CA SER A 218 15.96 6.72 -4.47
C SER A 218 17.08 7.31 -5.35
N ALA A 219 18.04 8.05 -4.79
CA ALA A 219 19.17 8.59 -5.56
C ALA A 219 20.34 7.60 -5.69
N THR A 220 20.59 6.75 -4.68
CA THR A 220 21.74 5.85 -4.65
C THR A 220 21.39 4.37 -4.82
N SER A 221 20.15 3.96 -4.49
CA SER A 221 19.64 2.60 -4.72
C SER A 221 19.15 2.42 -6.16
N VAL A 222 19.99 2.79 -7.12
CA VAL A 222 19.75 2.55 -8.54
C VAL A 222 20.28 1.16 -8.90
N THR A 223 19.40 0.30 -9.42
CA THR A 223 19.80 -0.93 -10.11
C THR A 223 19.54 -0.68 -11.60
N GLY A 224 20.51 -0.96 -12.48
CA GLY A 224 20.46 -0.56 -13.88
C GLY A 224 21.72 -0.90 -14.67
N ALA A 225 21.81 -0.42 -15.92
CA ALA A 225 22.89 -0.78 -16.86
C ALA A 225 24.31 -0.46 -16.35
N GLY A 226 24.45 0.50 -15.42
CA GLY A 226 25.72 0.84 -14.78
C GLY A 226 26.05 0.07 -13.49
N SER A 227 25.12 -0.73 -12.94
CA SER A 227 25.29 -1.39 -11.63
C SER A 227 25.44 -2.91 -11.71
N SER A 228 25.67 -3.47 -12.91
CA SER A 228 25.75 -4.92 -13.24
C SER A 228 24.56 -5.79 -12.79
N TRP A 229 23.59 -5.19 -12.09
CA TRP A 229 22.43 -5.82 -11.50
C TRP A 229 21.23 -4.93 -11.80
N ASN A 230 20.29 -5.41 -12.61
CA ASN A 230 19.07 -4.68 -12.99
C ASN A 230 17.85 -5.52 -12.62
N ARG A 231 17.26 -5.26 -11.44
CA ARG A 231 16.06 -5.97 -10.95
C ARG A 231 14.94 -5.02 -10.52
N HIS A 232 15.02 -3.74 -10.87
CA HIS A 232 14.05 -2.76 -10.39
C HIS A 232 13.36 -2.05 -11.54
N PHE A 233 12.05 -1.87 -11.37
CA PHE A 233 11.32 -0.78 -11.99
C PHE A 233 11.57 0.44 -11.10
N PRO A 234 12.59 1.28 -11.36
CA PRO A 234 12.86 2.43 -10.52
C PRO A 234 11.60 3.28 -10.47
N ILE A 235 11.07 3.49 -9.27
CA ILE A 235 9.96 4.42 -9.09
C ILE A 235 10.53 5.81 -9.38
N PRO A 236 10.09 6.50 -10.45
CA PRO A 236 10.64 7.80 -10.79
C PRO A 236 10.40 8.80 -9.66
N GLY A 237 11.44 9.52 -9.24
CA GLY A 237 11.35 10.55 -8.22
C GLY A 237 12.38 10.42 -7.11
N HIS A 238 12.54 11.50 -6.36
CA HIS A 238 13.42 11.55 -5.20
C HIS A 238 12.61 11.62 -3.90
N PHE A 239 11.94 10.53 -3.56
CA PHE A 239 10.95 10.49 -2.46
C PHE A 239 11.54 10.96 -1.14
N GLU A 240 12.75 10.53 -0.80
CA GLU A 240 13.41 10.93 0.44
C GLU A 240 13.68 12.45 0.44
N LYS A 241 14.16 13.00 -0.69
CA LYS A 241 14.38 14.44 -0.80
C LYS A 241 13.06 15.23 -0.72
N ALA A 242 11.99 14.72 -1.30
CA ALA A 242 10.68 15.36 -1.24
C ALA A 242 10.09 15.35 0.17
N ILE A 243 10.31 14.26 0.92
CA ILE A 243 9.75 14.09 2.28
C ILE A 243 10.64 14.78 3.34
N TYR A 244 11.95 14.60 3.27
CA TYR A 244 12.90 15.00 4.32
C TYR A 244 13.74 16.23 3.95
N GLY A 245 13.66 16.72 2.72
CA GLY A 245 14.54 17.77 2.20
C GLY A 245 15.92 17.28 1.75
N GLY A 246 16.32 16.05 2.09
CA GLY A 246 17.59 15.43 1.69
C GLY A 246 17.46 13.96 1.32
N HIS A 247 18.38 13.44 0.48
CA HIS A 247 18.36 12.05 0.03
C HIS A 247 18.70 11.05 1.15
N THR A 248 19.53 11.47 2.10
CA THR A 248 19.98 10.65 3.24
C THR A 248 19.22 11.00 4.52
N GLY A 249 18.04 11.63 4.39
CA GLY A 249 17.25 12.14 5.50
C GLY A 249 17.30 13.67 5.65
N PRO A 250 16.88 14.21 6.82
CA PRO A 250 16.84 15.63 7.08
C PRO A 250 18.18 16.33 6.88
N LEU A 251 18.14 17.53 6.29
CA LEU A 251 19.33 18.36 6.09
C LEU A 251 19.92 18.93 7.40
N ALA A 252 19.13 18.97 8.48
CA ALA A 252 19.56 19.45 9.78
C ALA A 252 19.78 18.26 10.76
N PRO A 253 21.02 18.03 11.24
CA PRO A 253 21.30 17.01 12.24
C PRO A 253 20.44 17.22 13.50
N GLY A 254 19.83 16.15 14.02
CA GLY A 254 19.01 16.21 15.24
C GLY A 254 17.53 16.52 15.03
N THR A 255 17.10 16.82 13.81
CA THR A 255 15.66 16.88 13.49
C THR A 255 15.13 15.46 13.29
N SER A 256 14.71 14.80 14.37
CA SER A 256 14.11 13.44 14.29
C SER A 256 12.69 13.42 13.75
N ALA A 257 12.17 14.58 13.35
CA ALA A 257 10.80 14.77 12.93
C ALA A 257 10.65 14.28 11.47
N PRO A 258 9.86 13.23 11.17
CA PRO A 258 9.68 12.69 9.82
C PRO A 258 9.14 13.69 8.80
N PHE A 259 8.60 14.81 9.27
CA PHE A 259 8.01 15.85 8.45
C PHE A 259 8.65 17.21 8.73
N PRO A 260 8.64 18.15 7.77
CA PRO A 260 9.02 19.54 8.00
C PRO A 260 8.17 20.16 9.12
N GLU A 261 8.73 21.08 9.91
CA GLU A 261 8.02 21.74 11.04
C GLU A 261 6.67 22.37 10.63
N SER A 262 6.54 22.81 9.38
CA SER A 262 5.29 23.32 8.79
C SER A 262 4.19 22.25 8.68
N VAL A 263 4.57 21.00 8.41
CA VAL A 263 3.66 19.86 8.42
C VAL A 263 3.27 19.52 9.86
N TRP A 264 4.22 19.55 10.81
CA TRP A 264 3.92 19.42 12.25
C TRP A 264 2.92 20.46 12.73
N TRP A 265 3.07 21.71 12.31
CA TRP A 265 2.18 22.81 12.69
C TRP A 265 0.73 22.57 12.26
N THR A 266 0.53 22.08 11.04
CA THR A 266 -0.82 21.80 10.50
C THR A 266 -1.55 20.73 11.32
N PHE A 267 -0.81 19.74 11.86
CA PHE A 267 -1.37 18.71 12.72
C PHE A 267 -1.52 19.13 14.20
N ARG A 268 -0.69 20.08 14.67
CA ARG A 268 -0.66 20.54 16.07
C ARG A 268 -1.79 21.51 16.42
N THR A 269 -2.24 22.33 15.48
CA THR A 269 -3.26 23.37 15.76
C THR A 269 -4.69 22.84 15.78
N GLY A 270 -4.92 21.59 15.36
CA GLY A 270 -6.25 20.96 15.35
C GLY A 270 -6.62 20.22 16.64
N LEU A 271 -5.66 19.98 17.55
CA LEU A 271 -5.86 19.19 18.76
C LEU A 271 -5.36 19.95 19.99
N PRO A 272 -6.16 20.07 21.07
CA PRO A 272 -5.70 20.63 22.33
C PRO A 272 -4.43 19.94 22.83
N ALA A 273 -3.47 20.70 23.34
CA ALA A 273 -2.25 20.14 23.94
C ALA A 273 -2.65 19.24 25.13
N GLY A 274 -2.34 17.95 25.04
CA GLY A 274 -2.63 16.98 26.10
C GLY A 274 -3.99 16.28 26.02
N SER A 275 -4.80 16.52 24.97
CA SER A 275 -5.97 15.67 24.71
C SER A 275 -5.55 14.42 23.93
N ASP A 276 -5.79 13.23 24.49
CA ASP A 276 -5.84 12.01 23.68
C ASP A 276 -7.00 12.20 22.69
N ALA A 277 -6.67 12.45 21.40
CA ALA A 277 -7.69 12.75 20.38
C ALA A 277 -8.73 11.61 20.19
N CYS A 278 -8.38 10.45 20.72
CA CYS A 278 -9.16 9.23 20.69
C CYS A 278 -9.98 8.99 21.97
N GLU A 279 -9.83 9.82 23.01
CA GLU A 279 -10.53 9.69 24.30
C GLU A 279 -11.63 10.77 24.47
N GLY A 280 -12.25 11.21 23.37
CA GLY A 280 -13.37 12.16 23.39
C GLY A 280 -14.51 11.72 24.33
N SER A 281 -14.50 12.27 25.55
CA SER A 281 -15.55 12.37 26.58
C SER A 281 -16.26 11.08 27.03
N LEU A 282 -15.68 10.40 28.02
CA LEU A 282 -16.44 9.66 29.04
C LEU A 282 -16.23 10.24 30.46
N SER A 283 -16.05 11.56 30.58
CA SER A 283 -16.29 12.23 31.87
C SER A 283 -17.76 12.66 31.92
N ALA A 284 -18.62 11.74 32.34
CA ALA A 284 -19.89 12.12 32.93
C ALA A 284 -19.63 13.03 34.15
N GLY A 285 -20.30 14.19 34.21
CA GLY A 285 -20.45 14.94 35.46
C GLY A 285 -19.89 16.36 35.46
N THR A 286 -20.57 17.28 34.79
CA THR A 286 -20.78 18.61 35.38
C THR A 286 -22.20 19.03 35.04
N THR A 287 -23.11 18.74 35.96
CA THR A 287 -24.43 19.37 36.03
C THR A 287 -24.27 20.86 36.26
N VAL A 288 -25.04 21.64 35.48
CA VAL A 288 -25.52 23.03 35.66
C VAL A 288 -24.66 23.95 36.52
#